data_AF-A0A5Q0H2W7-F1
#
_entry.id   AF-A0A5Q0H2W7-F1
#
_cell.length_a   1.000
_cell.length_b   1.000
_cell.length_c   1.000
_cell.angle_alpha   90.00
_cell.angle_beta   90.00
_cell.angle_gamma   90.00
#
_symmetry.space_group_name_H-M   'P 1'
#
loop_
_entity.id
_entity.type
_entity.pdbx_description
1 polymer ?
#
loop_
_entity_poly.entity_id
_entity_poly.type
_entity_poly.pdbx_seq_one_letter_code
_entity_poly.pdbx_strand_id
1 'polypeptide(L)'
;MSGTRSDSPSRPNPPGERLPGGRGRARTVKEHELAHPLVVHRRYARYDVYIGRGSKWGNPFVIGIDGTRNEVCDLYEQWLPDQPELMAALGELTEKTLGCSCAPDRCHGDLLAHLAARVPVPSPWGDAVPAGGLTAAMAPF
;
A
#
# COMPACT_ATOMS: atom_id res chain seq x y z
N MET A 1 30.21 56.52 -51.39
CA MET A 1 29.02 57.37 -51.14
C MET A 1 28.21 56.69 -50.05
N SER A 2 28.30 57.21 -48.83
CA SER A 2 27.18 57.90 -48.16
C SER A 2 26.17 56.89 -47.64
N GLY A 3 26.17 56.57 -46.35
CA GLY A 3 25.24 57.18 -45.39
C GLY A 3 23.97 56.32 -45.35
N THR A 4 23.29 56.05 -44.25
CA THR A 4 23.16 56.75 -42.99
C THR A 4 22.62 55.77 -41.96
N ARG A 5 23.14 55.89 -40.74
CA ARG A 5 22.52 55.35 -39.53
C ARG A 5 21.15 56.00 -39.36
N SER A 6 20.09 55.19 -39.23
CA SER A 6 18.78 55.68 -38.78
C SER A 6 18.49 55.08 -37.42
N ASP A 7 18.90 55.86 -36.43
CA ASP A 7 18.43 55.87 -35.05
C ASP A 7 16.89 55.89 -35.02
N SER A 8 16.28 55.04 -34.19
CA SER A 8 14.85 55.14 -33.85
C SER A 8 14.71 55.24 -32.33
N PRO A 9 14.01 56.28 -31.83
CA PRO A 9 14.03 56.63 -30.41
C PRO A 9 13.10 55.76 -29.56
N SER A 10 13.55 55.60 -28.32
CA SER A 10 12.92 54.99 -27.15
C SER A 10 11.43 55.28 -26.98
N ARG A 11 10.66 54.23 -26.64
CA ARG A 11 9.43 54.38 -25.85
C ARG A 11 9.76 54.07 -24.38
N PRO A 12 9.33 54.91 -23.42
CA PRO A 12 9.56 54.66 -22.00
C PRO A 12 8.71 53.49 -21.48
N ASN A 13 9.30 52.74 -20.57
CA ASN A 13 8.67 51.64 -19.84
C ASN A 13 7.60 52.21 -18.88
N PRO A 14 6.36 51.70 -18.84
CA PRO A 14 5.40 52.12 -17.83
C PRO A 14 5.79 51.55 -16.45
N PRO A 15 5.74 52.35 -15.36
CA PRO A 15 5.90 51.81 -14.02
C PRO A 15 4.58 51.14 -13.60
N GLY A 16 4.57 49.81 -13.64
CA GLY A 16 3.41 48.98 -13.34
C GLY A 16 3.67 48.00 -12.21
N GLU A 17 3.57 48.50 -10.99
CA GLU A 17 3.06 47.83 -9.80
C GLU A 17 3.68 46.48 -9.36
N ARG A 18 4.53 46.59 -8.34
CA ARG A 18 4.88 45.51 -7.42
C ARG A 18 3.60 45.06 -6.69
N LEU A 19 3.01 43.95 -7.14
CA LEU A 19 2.00 43.23 -6.35
C LEU A 19 2.67 42.53 -5.16
N PRO A 20 2.17 42.71 -3.93
CA PRO A 20 2.75 42.12 -2.73
C PRO A 20 2.31 40.66 -2.55
N GLY A 21 3.27 39.81 -2.16
CA GLY A 21 3.00 38.73 -1.22
C GLY A 21 2.05 37.63 -1.69
N GLY A 22 2.42 36.89 -2.73
CA GLY A 22 1.92 35.54 -2.92
C GLY A 22 2.54 34.59 -1.89
N ARG A 23 2.03 34.60 -0.65
CA ARG A 23 2.17 33.45 0.26
C ARG A 23 1.58 32.25 -0.47
N GLY A 24 2.41 31.48 -1.16
CA GLY A 24 2.05 30.19 -1.67
C GLY A 24 1.56 29.36 -0.49
N ARG A 25 0.25 29.19 -0.41
CA ARG A 25 -0.43 28.37 0.58
C ARG A 25 0.36 27.09 0.73
N ALA A 26 0.75 26.76 1.96
CA ALA A 26 1.04 25.39 2.32
C ALA A 26 -0.05 24.55 1.65
N ARG A 27 0.34 23.64 0.75
CA ARG A 27 -0.59 22.65 0.24
C ARG A 27 -0.98 21.87 1.48
N THR A 28 -2.14 22.16 2.04
CA THR A 28 -2.79 21.25 2.98
C THR A 28 -3.19 20.07 2.14
N VAL A 29 -2.22 19.19 1.91
CA VAL A 29 -2.51 17.82 1.56
C VAL A 29 -3.42 17.36 2.69
N LYS A 30 -4.69 17.10 2.37
CA LYS A 30 -5.53 16.30 3.25
C LYS A 30 -4.94 14.89 3.20
N GLU A 31 -3.86 14.69 3.94
CA GLU A 31 -3.10 13.44 4.01
C GLU A 31 -3.88 12.30 4.68
N HIS A 32 -5.10 12.57 5.16
CA HIS A 32 -5.93 11.64 5.94
C HIS A 32 -7.31 11.36 5.32
N GLU A 33 -7.41 11.30 3.99
CA GLU A 33 -8.66 10.87 3.32
C GLU A 33 -8.42 9.70 2.35
N LEU A 34 -7.51 8.79 2.72
CA LEU A 34 -7.51 7.40 2.26
C LEU A 34 -7.76 6.54 3.50
N ALA A 35 -9.03 6.24 3.73
CA ALA A 35 -9.44 5.33 4.77
C ALA A 35 -8.85 3.94 4.46
N HIS A 36 -7.92 3.48 5.30
CA HIS A 36 -7.44 2.10 5.44
C HIS A 36 -6.24 1.65 4.57
N PRO A 37 -5.54 0.59 5.01
CA PRO A 37 -4.38 0.05 4.30
C PRO A 37 -4.76 -0.46 2.91
N LEU A 38 -4.21 0.14 1.86
CA LEU A 38 -4.35 -0.36 0.48
C LEU A 38 -3.23 -1.35 0.18
N VAL A 39 -3.58 -2.51 -0.40
CA VAL A 39 -2.59 -3.46 -0.92
C VAL A 39 -2.31 -3.14 -2.38
N VAL A 40 -1.03 -2.92 -2.70
CA VAL A 40 -0.60 -2.50 -4.04
C VAL A 40 0.53 -3.36 -4.58
N HIS A 41 0.66 -3.39 -5.90
CA HIS A 41 1.78 -4.08 -6.52
C HIS A 41 3.09 -3.31 -6.30
N ARG A 42 4.05 -3.90 -5.59
CA ARG A 42 5.29 -3.24 -5.14
C ARG A 42 6.16 -2.64 -6.25
N ARG A 43 6.06 -3.14 -7.49
CA ARG A 43 6.86 -2.61 -8.62
C ARG A 43 6.20 -1.44 -9.32
N TYR A 44 4.88 -1.30 -9.20
CA TYR A 44 4.09 -0.36 -10.01
C TYR A 44 3.49 0.78 -9.17
N ALA A 45 3.47 0.63 -7.85
CA ALA A 45 2.95 1.63 -6.92
C ALA A 45 3.91 1.84 -5.75
N ARG A 46 3.84 3.03 -5.16
CA ARG A 46 4.52 3.33 -3.89
C ARG A 46 3.78 2.64 -2.75
N TYR A 47 4.54 2.17 -1.77
CA TYR A 47 4.02 1.51 -0.57
C TYR A 47 4.87 1.90 0.64
N ASP A 48 4.31 1.74 1.83
CA ASP A 48 4.98 2.05 3.10
C ASP A 48 5.63 0.81 3.71
N VAL A 49 4.93 -0.34 3.67
CA VAL A 49 5.40 -1.60 4.26
C VAL A 49 5.42 -2.70 3.21
N TYR A 50 6.56 -3.36 3.05
CA TYR A 50 6.64 -4.56 2.21
C TYR A 50 6.16 -5.78 3.00
N ILE A 51 5.17 -6.49 2.46
CA ILE A 51 4.55 -7.66 3.10
C ILE A 51 4.75 -8.96 2.32
N GLY A 52 5.55 -8.94 1.25
CA GLY A 52 5.78 -10.14 0.43
C GLY A 52 6.72 -11.17 1.08
N ARG A 53 7.09 -12.20 0.32
CA ARG A 53 8.02 -13.25 0.77
C ARG A 53 9.34 -12.65 1.27
N GLY A 54 9.86 -13.21 2.37
CA GLY A 54 11.07 -12.73 3.06
C GLY A 54 10.81 -11.61 4.07
N SER A 55 9.57 -11.12 4.20
CA SER A 55 9.16 -10.24 5.30
C SER A 55 8.50 -11.05 6.43
N LYS A 56 8.42 -10.47 7.63
CA LYS A 56 7.67 -11.06 8.75
C LYS A 56 6.17 -11.25 8.45
N TRP A 57 5.65 -10.47 7.51
CA TRP A 57 4.26 -10.50 7.06
C TRP A 57 4.03 -11.41 5.85
N GLY A 58 5.08 -12.07 5.37
CA GLY A 58 4.99 -12.93 4.20
C GLY A 58 4.14 -14.17 4.46
N ASN A 59 3.38 -14.58 3.44
CA ASN A 59 2.70 -15.86 3.46
C ASN A 59 3.74 -17.02 3.42
N PRO A 60 3.78 -17.91 4.44
CA PRO A 60 4.70 -19.05 4.46
C PRO A 60 4.32 -20.12 3.41
N PHE A 61 3.07 -20.14 2.97
CA PHE A 61 2.57 -21.07 1.95
C PHE A 61 2.94 -20.62 0.53
N VAL A 62 3.27 -21.59 -0.31
CA VAL A 62 3.80 -21.38 -1.65
C VAL A 62 2.82 -21.88 -2.70
N ILE A 63 2.41 -20.97 -3.59
CA ILE A 63 1.54 -21.26 -4.73
C ILE A 63 2.19 -22.34 -5.61
N GLY A 64 1.42 -23.37 -5.96
CA GLY A 64 1.87 -24.51 -6.76
C GLY A 64 2.54 -25.63 -5.96
N ILE A 65 2.83 -25.42 -4.67
CA ILE A 65 3.33 -26.45 -3.75
C ILE A 65 2.26 -26.77 -2.70
N ASP A 66 1.81 -25.76 -1.96
CA ASP A 66 0.82 -25.89 -0.89
C ASP A 66 -0.62 -25.67 -1.38
N GLY A 67 -0.79 -25.26 -2.64
CA GLY A 67 -2.09 -25.08 -3.28
C GLY A 67 -2.12 -23.98 -4.33
N THR A 68 -3.32 -23.70 -4.81
CA THR A 68 -3.67 -22.54 -5.63
C THR A 68 -3.51 -21.23 -4.84
N ARG A 69 -3.54 -20.09 -5.54
CA ARG A 69 -3.51 -18.77 -4.91
C ARG A 69 -4.59 -18.60 -3.84
N ASN A 70 -5.77 -19.14 -4.09
CA ASN A 70 -6.88 -19.05 -3.15
C ASN A 70 -6.55 -19.87 -1.90
N GLU A 71 -6.24 -21.15 -2.08
CA GLU A 71 -5.94 -22.06 -0.97
C GLU A 71 -4.78 -21.54 -0.09
N VAL A 72 -3.70 -21.02 -0.67
CA VAL A 72 -2.61 -20.48 0.16
C VAL A 72 -3.01 -19.21 0.92
N CYS A 73 -3.96 -18.42 0.41
CA CYS A 73 -4.50 -17.27 1.14
C CYS A 73 -5.47 -17.72 2.25
N ASP A 74 -6.25 -18.77 2.00
CA ASP A 74 -7.13 -19.39 3.01
C ASP A 74 -6.31 -20.02 4.15
N LEU A 75 -5.21 -20.70 3.81
CA LEU A 75 -4.25 -21.24 4.77
C LEU A 75 -3.59 -20.11 5.59
N TYR A 76 -3.23 -19.00 4.94
CA TYR A 76 -2.68 -17.85 5.63
C TYR A 76 -3.67 -17.24 6.62
N GLU A 77 -4.95 -17.18 6.24
CA GLU A 77 -6.00 -16.68 7.11
C GLU A 77 -6.21 -17.55 8.35
N GLN A 78 -6.10 -18.86 8.21
CA GLN A 78 -6.16 -19.78 9.34
C GLN A 78 -4.89 -19.71 10.21
N TRP A 79 -3.74 -19.51 9.59
CA TRP A 79 -2.43 -19.52 10.27
C TRP A 79 -2.13 -18.24 11.05
N LEU A 80 -2.52 -17.07 10.52
CA LEU A 80 -2.13 -15.77 11.09
C LEU A 80 -2.62 -15.54 12.53
N PRO A 81 -3.87 -15.90 12.93
CA PRO A 81 -4.34 -15.76 14.31
C PRO A 81 -3.53 -16.55 15.34
N ASP A 82 -2.92 -17.67 14.92
CA ASP A 82 -2.08 -18.51 15.77
C ASP A 82 -0.66 -17.94 15.96
N GLN A 83 -0.34 -16.79 15.34
CA GLN A 83 0.95 -16.11 15.46
C GLN A 83 0.87 -14.91 16.41
N PRO A 84 1.06 -15.11 17.74
CA PRO A 84 0.86 -14.04 18.72
C PRO A 84 1.76 -12.82 18.49
N GLU A 85 2.99 -13.03 18.02
CA GLU A 85 3.94 -11.94 17.72
C GLU A 85 3.48 -11.08 16.53
N LEU A 86 2.94 -11.71 15.48
CA LEU A 86 2.42 -10.98 14.32
C LEU A 86 1.11 -10.27 14.65
N MET A 87 0.23 -10.92 15.41
CA MET A 87 -1.02 -10.33 15.88
C MET A 87 -0.77 -9.09 16.76
N ALA A 88 0.22 -9.15 17.65
CA ALA A 88 0.63 -7.99 18.45
C ALA A 88 1.24 -6.87 17.58
N ALA A 89 1.93 -7.22 16.50
CA ALA A 89 2.56 -6.27 15.58
C ALA A 89 1.59 -5.66 14.54
N LEU A 90 0.32 -6.09 14.46
CA LEU A 90 -0.63 -5.59 13.46
C LEU A 90 -0.81 -4.07 13.50
N GLY A 91 -0.62 -3.46 14.68
CA GLY A 91 -0.63 -2.01 14.85
C GLY A 91 0.36 -1.28 13.92
N GLU A 92 1.48 -1.90 13.54
CA GLU A 92 2.47 -1.33 12.62
C GLU A 92 1.93 -1.10 11.20
N LEU A 93 0.88 -1.84 10.82
CA LEU A 93 0.28 -1.78 9.49
C LEU A 93 -0.88 -0.76 9.41
N THR A 94 -1.29 -0.20 10.55
CA THR A 94 -2.38 0.78 10.63
C THR A 94 -2.00 2.03 9.84
N GLU A 95 -2.91 2.49 8.97
CA GLU A 95 -2.69 3.64 8.07
C GLU A 95 -1.48 3.49 7.12
N LYS A 96 -1.04 2.27 6.82
CA LYS A 96 0.08 2.00 5.89
C LYS A 96 -0.39 1.41 4.57
N THR A 97 0.22 1.80 3.47
CA THR A 97 0.06 1.14 2.17
C THR A 97 0.94 -0.11 2.15
N LEU A 98 0.35 -1.27 1.86
CA LEU A 98 1.03 -2.56 1.88
C LEU A 98 1.49 -2.96 0.48
N GLY A 99 2.79 -3.20 0.31
CA GLY A 99 3.39 -3.63 -0.94
C GLY A 99 3.50 -5.15 -1.03
N CYS A 100 2.85 -5.76 -2.04
CA CYS A 100 3.02 -7.17 -2.39
C CYS A 100 3.30 -7.34 -3.88
N SER A 101 3.80 -8.51 -4.30
CA SER A 101 3.92 -8.83 -5.74
C SER A 101 2.68 -9.53 -6.29
N CYS A 102 1.70 -9.89 -5.45
CA CYS A 102 0.48 -10.59 -5.85
C CYS A 102 -0.65 -9.64 -6.27
N ALA A 103 -0.73 -8.47 -5.63
CA ALA A 103 -1.73 -7.45 -5.97
C ALA A 103 -1.64 -7.06 -7.46
N PRO A 104 -2.76 -6.81 -8.14
CA PRO A 104 -4.12 -6.66 -7.62
C PRO A 104 -4.91 -7.96 -7.48
N ASP A 105 -4.32 -9.11 -7.81
CA ASP A 105 -4.97 -10.40 -7.58
C ASP A 105 -5.08 -10.68 -6.06
N ARG A 106 -5.97 -11.63 -5.67
CA ARG A 106 -6.16 -12.06 -4.28
C ARG A 106 -4.82 -12.19 -3.55
N CYS A 107 -4.68 -11.46 -2.45
CA CYS A 107 -3.43 -11.33 -1.75
C CYS A 107 -3.61 -11.56 -0.25
N HIS A 108 -2.65 -12.21 0.39
CA HIS A 108 -2.62 -12.31 1.86
C HIS A 108 -2.60 -10.94 2.55
N GLY A 109 -2.13 -9.92 1.83
CA GLY A 109 -2.18 -8.53 2.28
C GLY A 109 -3.57 -8.00 2.52
N ASP A 110 -4.60 -8.53 1.85
CA ASP A 110 -5.97 -8.07 2.03
C ASP A 110 -6.44 -8.36 3.46
N LEU A 111 -6.10 -9.53 3.99
CA LEU A 111 -6.34 -9.88 5.39
C LEU A 111 -5.56 -8.99 6.36
N LEU A 112 -4.28 -8.73 6.07
CA LEU A 112 -3.46 -7.85 6.92
C LEU A 112 -4.03 -6.43 6.97
N ALA A 113 -4.42 -5.89 5.81
CA ALA A 113 -5.05 -4.58 5.69
C ALA A 113 -6.34 -4.50 6.49
N HIS A 114 -7.14 -5.55 6.38
CA HIS A 114 -8.41 -5.71 7.08
C HIS A 114 -8.27 -5.75 8.60
N LEU A 115 -7.36 -6.58 9.12
CA LEU A 115 -7.09 -6.67 10.55
C LEU A 115 -6.46 -5.39 11.11
N ALA A 116 -5.59 -4.73 10.34
CA ALA A 116 -4.95 -3.47 10.72
C ALA A 116 -5.92 -2.27 10.70
N ALA A 117 -6.97 -2.32 9.89
CA ALA A 117 -8.04 -1.33 9.89
C ALA A 117 -8.87 -1.31 11.19
N ARG A 118 -8.65 -2.24 12.13
CA ARG A 118 -9.38 -2.39 13.41
C ARG A 118 -10.89 -2.55 13.20
N VAL A 119 -11.30 -3.10 12.07
CA VAL A 119 -12.67 -3.50 11.79
C VAL A 119 -12.84 -4.93 12.30
N PRO A 120 -13.74 -5.20 13.27
CA PRO A 120 -13.97 -6.56 13.73
C PRO A 120 -14.85 -7.30 12.73
N VAL A 121 -14.28 -8.05 11.78
CA VAL A 121 -15.10 -8.93 10.91
C VAL A 121 -14.38 -10.22 10.48
N PRO A 122 -15.14 -11.29 10.17
CA PRO A 122 -14.67 -12.50 9.47
C PRO A 122 -14.03 -12.16 8.12
N SER A 123 -13.38 -13.17 7.50
CA SER A 123 -12.63 -13.10 6.23
C SER A 123 -13.08 -11.98 5.30
N PRO A 124 -12.16 -11.15 4.74
CA PRO A 124 -12.52 -10.15 3.73
C PRO A 124 -13.10 -10.79 2.45
N TRP A 125 -13.15 -12.11 2.36
CA TRP A 125 -13.64 -12.88 1.22
C TRP A 125 -14.93 -13.67 1.50
N GLY A 126 -15.57 -13.53 2.68
CA GLY A 126 -16.86 -14.16 3.02
C GLY A 126 -16.77 -15.59 3.60
N ASP A 127 -17.83 -16.03 4.30
CA ASP A 127 -17.83 -17.21 5.18
C ASP A 127 -17.50 -18.58 4.51
N ALA A 128 -16.53 -19.25 5.15
CA ALA A 128 -16.26 -20.69 5.27
C ALA A 128 -15.84 -21.53 4.04
N VAL A 129 -14.56 -21.92 4.03
CA VAL A 129 -14.18 -23.29 3.64
C VAL A 129 -14.21 -24.15 4.92
N PRO A 130 -14.97 -25.25 5.00
CA PRO A 130 -14.90 -26.14 6.16
C PRO A 130 -13.47 -26.66 6.31
N ALA A 131 -12.93 -26.54 7.52
CA ALA A 131 -11.65 -27.13 7.91
C ALA A 131 -11.64 -28.62 7.58
N GLY A 132 -10.98 -28.96 6.48
CA GLY A 132 -10.89 -30.31 5.96
C GLY A 132 -9.43 -30.67 5.69
N GLY A 133 -8.67 -30.92 6.77
CA GLY A 133 -7.54 -31.84 6.71
C GLY A 133 -6.14 -31.25 6.56
N LEU A 134 -5.63 -30.63 7.63
CA LEU A 134 -4.23 -30.82 8.01
C LEU A 134 -4.22 -31.66 9.29
N THR A 135 -4.45 -32.96 9.15
CA THR A 135 -4.14 -33.90 10.23
C THR A 135 -2.62 -33.92 10.37
N ALA A 136 -2.14 -33.23 11.41
CA ALA A 136 -0.81 -33.47 11.95
C ALA A 136 -0.68 -34.96 12.24
N ALA A 137 0.16 -35.64 11.46
CA ALA A 137 0.52 -37.02 11.71
C ALA A 137 1.17 -37.10 13.08
N MET A 138 0.53 -37.87 13.96
CA MET A 138 1.02 -38.29 15.26
C MET A 138 2.39 -38.97 15.07
N ALA A 139 3.43 -38.46 15.72
CA ALA A 139 4.64 -39.24 15.97
C ALA A 139 4.46 -39.97 17.31
N PRO A 140 4.55 -41.31 17.37
CA PRO A 140 4.44 -42.04 18.62
C PRO A 140 5.78 -42.12 19.37
N PHE A 141 5.67 -41.92 20.69
CA PHE A 141 6.55 -42.25 21.83
C PHE A 141 7.99 -41.75 21.86
#